data_AF-A0A955PGJ3-F1
#
_entry.id   AF-A0A955PGJ3-F1
#
_cell.length_a   1.000
_cell.length_b   1.000
_cell.length_c   1.000
_cell.angle_alpha   90.00
_cell.angle_beta   90.00
_cell.angle_gamma   90.00
#
_symmetry.space_group_name_H-M   'P 1'
#
loop_
_entity.id
_entity.type
_entity.pdbx_description
1 polymer ?
#
loop_
_entity_poly.entity_id
_entity_poly.type
_entity_poly.pdbx_seq_one_letter_code
_entity_poly.pdbx_strand_id
1 'polypeptide(L)'
;FQKANLVFEGWARIQSDRALILKVATILIANYLLIAIHLDLCYSALSIPIPFVSALAIATVLGFTRLISITPANLGIQEFFTALLSELVGVGFDQGLAVSILARVTMAATTFILGPLFGWLVFRNTDLES
;
A
#
# COMPACT_ATOMS: atom_id res chain seq x y z
N PHE A 1 -20.81 27.68 -3.12
CA PHE A 1 -20.23 28.19 -1.85
C PHE A 1 -20.61 27.35 -0.61
N GLN A 2 -21.86 26.91 -0.43
CA GLN A 2 -22.29 26.13 0.75
C GLN A 2 -21.54 24.79 0.97
N LYS A 3 -21.25 24.04 -0.11
CA LYS A 3 -20.45 22.79 -0.03
C LYS A 3 -18.99 23.02 0.36
N ALA A 4 -18.41 24.17 0.01
CA ALA A 4 -17.03 24.50 0.35
C ALA A 4 -16.89 24.76 1.86
N ASN A 5 -17.82 25.51 2.46
CA ASN A 5 -17.81 25.76 3.90
C ASN A 5 -17.92 24.47 4.72
N LEU A 6 -18.70 23.48 4.27
CA LEU A 6 -18.78 22.17 4.94
C LEU A 6 -17.46 21.40 4.92
N VAL A 7 -16.70 21.48 3.82
CA VAL A 7 -15.36 20.88 3.73
C VAL A 7 -14.39 21.59 4.66
N PHE A 8 -14.44 22.93 4.72
CA PHE A 8 -13.58 23.71 5.61
C PHE A 8 -13.90 23.49 7.10
N GLU A 9 -15.18 23.41 7.48
CA GLU A 9 -15.60 23.09 8.84
C GLU A 9 -15.22 21.65 9.23
N GLY A 10 -15.46 20.68 8.34
CA GLY A 10 -15.05 19.30 8.57
C GLY A 10 -13.53 19.17 8.74
N TRP A 11 -12.76 19.87 7.90
CA TRP A 11 -11.30 19.91 7.99
C TRP A 11 -10.82 20.56 9.30
N ALA A 12 -11.40 21.68 9.71
CA ALA A 12 -11.07 22.34 10.97
C ALA A 12 -11.38 21.45 12.19
N ARG A 13 -12.46 20.66 12.13
CA ARG A 13 -12.84 19.69 13.17
C ARG A 13 -11.92 18.47 13.22
N ILE A 14 -11.40 18.01 12.08
CA ILE A 14 -10.40 16.94 12.01
C ILE A 14 -9.06 17.44 12.55
N GLN A 15 -8.67 18.66 12.19
CA GLN A 15 -7.41 19.25 12.65
C GLN A 15 -7.38 19.56 14.15
N SER A 16 -8.54 19.80 14.77
CA SER A 16 -8.62 20.07 16.21
C SER A 16 -8.51 18.82 17.08
N ASP A 17 -8.76 17.63 16.53
CA ASP A 17 -8.63 16.36 17.27
C ASP A 17 -7.22 15.75 17.10
N ARG A 18 -6.34 16.10 18.04
CA ARG A 18 -4.97 15.58 18.08
C ARG A 18 -4.89 14.06 18.25
N ALA A 19 -5.85 13.45 18.96
CA ALA A 19 -5.86 12.01 19.17
C ALA A 19 -6.19 11.28 17.86
N LEU A 20 -7.13 11.81 17.09
CA LEU A 20 -7.46 11.29 15.77
C LEU A 20 -6.28 11.43 14.79
N ILE A 21 -5.61 12.58 14.76
CA ILE A 21 -4.41 12.79 13.93
C ILE A 21 -3.31 11.78 14.30
N LEU A 22 -3.01 11.61 15.59
CA LEU A 22 -2.00 10.66 16.03
C LEU A 22 -2.37 9.23 15.63
N LYS A 23 -3.62 8.83 15.81
CA LYS A 23 -4.09 7.50 15.42
C LYS A 23 -3.93 7.26 13.92
N VAL A 24 -4.31 8.22 13.08
CA VAL A 24 -4.14 8.14 11.62
C VAL A 24 -2.65 8.09 11.26
N ALA A 25 -1.81 8.92 11.87
CA ALA A 25 -0.37 8.92 11.64
C ALA A 25 0.27 7.56 12.00
N THR A 26 -0.07 6.97 13.15
CA THR A 26 0.41 5.65 13.54
C THR A 26 -0.04 4.57 12.56
N ILE A 27 -1.30 4.60 12.12
CA ILE A 27 -1.80 3.66 11.12
C ILE A 27 -1.05 3.81 9.79
N LEU A 28 -0.79 5.03 9.34
CA LEU A 28 -0.04 5.27 8.11
C LEU A 28 1.40 4.78 8.22
N ILE A 29 2.08 5.07 9.33
CA ILE A 29 3.46 4.58 9.58
C ILE A 29 3.47 3.05 9.57
N ALA A 30 2.58 2.40 10.31
CA ALA A 30 2.48 0.95 10.34
C ALA A 30 2.20 0.37 8.95
N ASN A 31 1.30 0.99 8.18
CA ASN A 31 0.99 0.57 6.83
C ASN A 31 2.20 0.67 5.89
N TYR A 32 2.96 1.76 5.93
CA TYR A 32 4.17 1.89 5.12
C TYR A 32 5.27 0.91 5.54
N LEU A 33 5.42 0.62 6.83
CA LEU A 33 6.31 -0.42 7.31
C LEU A 33 5.91 -1.80 6.78
N LEU A 34 4.63 -2.14 6.79
CA LEU A 34 4.13 -3.40 6.23
C LEU A 34 4.38 -3.51 4.72
N ILE A 35 4.19 -2.41 3.97
CA ILE A 35 4.50 -2.37 2.53
C ILE A 35 6.01 -2.54 2.29
N ALA A 36 6.85 -1.91 3.12
CA ALA A 36 8.30 -2.05 3.02
C ALA A 36 8.75 -3.49 3.31
N ILE A 37 8.20 -4.11 4.35
CA ILE A 37 8.45 -5.53 4.67
C ILE A 37 8.00 -6.42 3.52
N HIS A 38 6.82 -6.18 2.95
CA HIS A 38 6.33 -6.92 1.79
C HIS A 38 7.28 -6.85 0.60
N LEU A 39 7.78 -5.64 0.29
CA LEU A 39 8.78 -5.46 -0.77
C LEU A 39 10.08 -6.16 -0.44
N ASP A 40 10.63 -5.98 0.75
CA ASP A 40 11.86 -6.62 1.23
C ASP A 40 11.80 -8.15 1.12
N LEU A 41 10.65 -8.75 1.47
CA LEU A 41 10.39 -10.17 1.28
C LEU A 41 10.35 -10.56 -0.20
N CYS A 42 9.80 -9.74 -1.09
CA CYS A 42 9.79 -10.00 -2.53
C CYS A 42 11.21 -9.94 -3.13
N TYR A 43 12.04 -8.97 -2.73
CA TYR A 43 13.45 -8.92 -3.13
C TYR A 43 14.21 -10.15 -2.60
N SER A 44 14.02 -10.49 -1.33
CA SER A 44 14.64 -11.65 -0.69
C SER A 44 14.23 -12.97 -1.37
N ALA A 45 12.97 -13.11 -1.76
CA ALA A 45 12.45 -14.28 -2.47
C ALA A 45 13.12 -14.50 -3.84
N LEU A 46 13.58 -13.42 -4.47
CA LEU A 46 14.35 -13.47 -5.72
C LEU A 46 15.87 -13.50 -5.49
N SER A 47 16.32 -13.68 -4.25
CA SER A 47 17.74 -13.65 -3.86
C SER A 47 18.45 -12.34 -4.21
N ILE A 48 17.71 -11.22 -4.21
CA ILE A 48 18.23 -9.89 -4.49
C ILE A 48 18.50 -9.19 -3.15
N PRO A 49 19.77 -8.93 -2.79
CA PRO A 49 20.10 -8.29 -1.52
C PRO A 49 19.82 -6.79 -1.61
N ILE A 50 18.87 -6.31 -0.80
CA ILE A 50 18.69 -4.88 -0.57
C ILE A 50 18.67 -4.58 0.92
N PRO A 51 19.16 -3.41 1.36
CA PRO A 51 18.94 -2.98 2.72
C PRO A 51 17.47 -2.59 2.91
N PHE A 52 16.88 -2.94 4.05
CA PHE A 52 15.49 -2.61 4.39
C PHE A 52 15.16 -1.12 4.24
N VAL A 53 16.14 -0.24 4.50
CA VAL A 53 15.99 1.22 4.33
C VAL A 53 15.67 1.59 2.87
N SER A 54 16.25 0.88 1.90
CA SER A 54 15.92 1.06 0.49
C SER A 54 14.51 0.56 0.18
N ALA A 55 14.10 -0.59 0.72
CA ALA A 55 12.72 -1.07 0.58
C ALA A 55 11.69 -0.07 1.15
N LEU A 56 12.00 0.53 2.30
CA LEU A 56 11.18 1.56 2.92
C LEU A 56 11.12 2.84 2.09
N ALA A 57 12.25 3.30 1.55
CA ALA A 57 12.28 4.44 0.64
C ALA A 57 11.40 4.18 -0.60
N ILE A 58 11.54 3.02 -1.22
CA ILE A 58 10.72 2.60 -2.36
C ILE A 58 9.23 2.59 -1.98
N ALA A 59 8.87 1.98 -0.85
CA ALA A 59 7.49 1.90 -0.37
C ALA A 59 6.84 3.29 -0.18
N THR A 60 7.58 4.25 0.38
CA THR A 60 7.08 5.62 0.57
C THR A 60 6.84 6.35 -0.74
N VAL A 61 7.77 6.25 -1.71
CA VAL A 61 7.61 6.87 -3.03
C VAL A 61 6.43 6.25 -3.79
N LEU A 62 6.28 4.93 -3.74
CA LEU A 62 5.13 4.22 -4.33
C LEU A 62 3.80 4.59 -3.64
N GLY A 63 3.82 5.06 -2.40
CA GLY A 63 2.66 5.65 -1.75
C GLY A 63 2.09 6.84 -2.52
N PHE A 64 2.98 7.73 -2.99
CA PHE A 64 2.58 8.91 -3.74
C PHE A 64 2.05 8.57 -5.14
N THR A 65 2.56 7.51 -5.78
CA THR A 65 2.06 7.10 -7.11
C THR A 65 0.60 6.66 -7.08
N ARG A 66 0.11 6.16 -5.93
CA ARG A 66 -1.30 5.80 -5.75
C ARG A 66 -2.26 6.99 -5.81
N LEU A 67 -1.78 8.21 -5.53
CA LEU A 67 -2.59 9.43 -5.65
C LEU A 67 -2.81 9.84 -7.11
N ILE A 68 -1.92 9.42 -8.02
CA ILE A 68 -1.92 9.77 -9.44
C ILE A 68 -2.45 8.60 -10.27
N SER A 69 -3.34 7.79 -9.68
CA SER A 69 -3.84 6.57 -10.32
C SER A 69 -4.74 6.86 -11.52
N ILE A 70 -4.19 6.77 -12.73
CA ILE A 70 -4.94 6.93 -14.00
C ILE A 70 -5.47 5.57 -14.49
N THR A 71 -4.73 4.48 -14.24
CA THR A 71 -5.11 3.11 -14.67
C THR A 71 -5.79 2.30 -13.56
N PRO A 72 -6.73 1.40 -13.89
CA PRO A 72 -7.30 0.47 -12.92
C PRO A 72 -6.19 -0.32 -12.22
N ALA A 73 -6.24 -0.37 -10.89
CA ALA A 73 -5.22 -0.98 -10.04
C ALA A 73 -3.78 -0.44 -10.23
N ASN A 74 -3.59 0.74 -10.85
CA ASN A 74 -2.28 1.32 -11.14
C ASN A 74 -1.36 0.44 -11.99
N LEU A 75 -1.93 -0.44 -12.82
CA LEU A 75 -1.16 -1.32 -13.71
C LEU A 75 -0.28 -0.47 -14.65
N GLY A 76 0.99 -0.84 -14.76
CA GLY A 76 2.03 -0.14 -15.51
C GLY A 76 2.75 0.93 -14.68
N ILE A 77 2.04 1.74 -13.90
CA ILE A 77 2.65 2.83 -13.12
C ILE A 77 3.48 2.25 -11.97
N GLN A 78 2.92 1.37 -11.15
CA GLN A 78 3.69 0.84 -10.01
C GLN A 78 4.86 -0.03 -10.46
N GLU A 79 4.70 -0.81 -11.52
CA GLU A 79 5.76 -1.63 -12.11
C GLU A 79 6.92 -0.75 -12.58
N PHE A 80 6.59 0.29 -13.36
CA PHE A 80 7.59 1.23 -13.85
C PHE A 80 8.31 1.94 -12.72
N PHE A 81 7.59 2.48 -11.74
CA PHE A 81 8.22 3.19 -10.62
C PHE A 81 9.02 2.25 -9.71
N THR A 82 8.57 1.01 -9.50
CA THR A 82 9.35 0.04 -8.73
C THR A 82 10.64 -0.31 -9.47
N ALA A 83 10.57 -0.58 -10.77
CA ALA A 83 11.73 -0.85 -11.62
C ALA A 83 12.70 0.34 -11.65
N LEU A 84 12.19 1.56 -11.84
CA LEU A 84 12.98 2.79 -11.84
C LEU A 84 13.69 3.02 -10.48
N LEU A 85 12.98 2.85 -9.37
CA LEU A 85 13.58 3.03 -8.05
C LEU A 85 14.59 1.93 -7.72
N SER A 86 14.41 0.72 -8.26
CA SER A 86 15.38 -0.38 -8.12
C SER A 86 16.68 -0.08 -8.87
N GLU A 87 16.58 0.47 -10.08
CA GLU A 87 17.73 0.99 -10.83
C GLU A 87 18.47 2.06 -10.01
N LEU A 88 17.75 3.00 -9.41
CA LEU A 88 18.34 4.07 -8.59
C LEU A 88 19.01 3.57 -7.30
N VAL A 89 18.54 2.45 -6.75
CA VAL A 89 19.15 1.79 -5.59
C VAL A 89 20.34 0.89 -6.01
N GLY A 90 20.57 0.69 -7.30
CA GLY A 90 21.69 -0.08 -7.85
C GLY A 90 21.42 -1.57 -8.05
N VAL A 91 20.16 -1.97 -8.04
CA VAL A 91 19.72 -3.37 -8.18
C VAL A 91 19.50 -3.73 -9.66
N GLY A 92 18.99 -2.78 -10.44
CA GLY A 92 18.65 -2.97 -11.85
C GLY A 92 17.16 -2.87 -12.12
N PHE A 93 16.82 -2.32 -13.28
CA PHE A 93 15.45 -2.11 -13.74
C PHE A 93 14.70 -3.44 -13.96
N ASP A 94 15.35 -4.42 -14.57
CA ASP A 94 14.80 -5.75 -14.86
C ASP A 94 14.42 -6.51 -13.58
N GLN A 95 15.30 -6.46 -12.58
CA GLN A 95 15.09 -7.03 -11.26
C GLN A 95 13.94 -6.34 -10.54
N GLY A 96 13.90 -5.00 -10.56
CA GLY A 96 12.80 -4.24 -9.98
C GLY A 96 11.45 -4.52 -10.63
N LEU A 97 11.43 -4.73 -11.95
CA LEU A 97 10.23 -5.14 -12.67
C LEU A 97 9.75 -6.53 -12.20
N ALA A 98 10.64 -7.50 -12.09
CA ALA A 98 10.30 -8.84 -11.59
C ALA A 98 9.74 -8.81 -10.16
N VAL A 99 10.36 -8.04 -9.27
CA VAL A 99 9.89 -7.82 -7.89
C VAL A 99 8.50 -7.19 -7.88
N SER A 100 8.24 -6.20 -8.72
CA SER A 100 6.93 -5.52 -8.77
C SER A 100 5.80 -6.47 -9.17
N ILE A 101 6.06 -7.38 -10.10
CA ILE A 101 5.11 -8.40 -10.53
C ILE A 101 4.85 -9.39 -9.39
N LEU A 102 5.91 -9.88 -8.74
CA LEU A 102 5.79 -10.79 -7.61
C LEU A 102 5.00 -10.16 -6.44
N ALA A 103 5.28 -8.89 -6.13
CA ALA A 103 4.58 -8.14 -5.10
C ALA A 103 3.07 -8.03 -5.39
N ARG A 104 2.67 -7.89 -6.66
CA ARG A 104 1.25 -7.88 -7.04
C ARG A 104 0.62 -9.26 -6.96
N VAL A 105 1.29 -10.29 -7.47
CA VAL A 105 0.78 -11.66 -7.46
C VAL A 105 0.51 -12.11 -6.03
N THR A 106 1.43 -11.82 -5.11
CA THR A 106 1.28 -12.14 -3.69
C THR A 106 0.14 -11.35 -3.03
N MET A 107 -0.01 -10.05 -3.33
CA MET A 107 -1.16 -9.26 -2.84
C MET A 107 -2.50 -9.78 -3.39
N ALA A 108 -2.56 -10.08 -4.68
CA ALA A 108 -3.77 -10.59 -5.33
C ALA A 108 -4.14 -11.96 -4.77
N ALA A 109 -3.18 -12.89 -4.69
CA ALA A 109 -3.38 -14.21 -4.10
C ALA A 109 -3.89 -14.11 -2.65
N THR A 110 -3.25 -13.26 -1.84
CA THR A 110 -3.67 -13.03 -0.45
C THR A 110 -5.11 -12.50 -0.38
N THR A 111 -5.47 -11.55 -1.25
CA THR A 111 -6.82 -10.99 -1.30
C THR A 111 -7.86 -12.03 -1.75
N PHE A 112 -7.53 -12.84 -2.75
CA PHE A 112 -8.42 -13.90 -3.24
C PHE A 112 -8.58 -15.07 -2.25
N ILE A 113 -7.62 -15.30 -1.36
CA ILE A 113 -7.72 -16.34 -0.33
C ILE A 113 -8.47 -15.80 0.90
N LEU A 114 -8.02 -14.65 1.43
CA LEU A 114 -8.58 -14.09 2.67
C LEU A 114 -9.94 -13.43 2.47
N GLY A 115 -10.18 -12.81 1.31
CA GLY A 115 -11.43 -12.13 1.01
C GLY A 115 -12.65 -13.04 1.13
N PRO A 116 -12.70 -14.18 0.42
CA PRO A 116 -13.78 -15.15 0.54
C PRO A 116 -13.85 -15.80 1.93
N LEU A 117 -12.70 -16.08 2.56
CA LEU A 117 -12.64 -16.69 3.89
C LEU A 117 -13.33 -15.81 4.94
N PHE A 118 -12.96 -14.53 5.00
CA PHE A 118 -13.58 -13.57 5.92
C PHE A 118 -14.99 -13.20 5.49
N GLY A 119 -15.25 -13.12 4.19
CA GLY A 119 -16.61 -12.93 3.67
C GLY A 119 -17.55 -14.00 4.18
N TRP A 120 -17.17 -15.28 4.06
CA TRP A 120 -17.94 -16.41 4.56
C TRP A 120 -18.14 -16.35 6.09
N LEU A 121 -17.10 -16.01 6.85
CA LEU A 121 -17.20 -15.85 8.31
C LEU A 121 -18.21 -14.77 8.70
N VAL A 122 -18.21 -13.64 7.99
CA VAL A 122 -19.14 -12.53 8.24
C VAL A 122 -20.58 -12.92 7.88
N PHE A 123 -20.79 -13.55 6.72
CA PHE A 123 -22.13 -14.03 6.34
C PHE A 123 -22.68 -15.03 7.35
N ARG A 124 -21.86 -15.99 7.79
CA ARG A 124 -22.25 -16.99 8.79
C ARG A 124 -22.67 -16.38 10.12
N ASN A 125 -22.03 -15.30 10.57
CA ASN A 125 -22.38 -14.67 11.83
C ASN A 125 -23.66 -13.82 11.71
N THR A 126 -23.91 -13.23 10.54
CA THR A 126 -25.13 -12.44 10.29
C THR A 126 -26.38 -13.32 10.24
N ASP A 127 -26.28 -14.54 9.72
CA ASP A 127 -27.41 -15.49 9.64
C ASP A 127 -27.80 -16.10 11.00
N LEU A 128 -26.99 -15.92 12.06
CA LEU A 128 -27.27 -16.42 13.42
C LEU A 128 -27.94 -15.38 14.33
N GLU A 129 -28.05 -14.12 13.88
CA GLU A 129 -28.72 -13.03 14.61
C GLU A 129 -30.13 -12.70 14.08
N SER A 130 -30.60 -13.42 13.05
CA SER A 130 -31.96 -13.34 12.47
C SER A 130 -32.84 -14.53 12.85
#